data_AF-A0A4Z1GBQ3-F1
#
_entry.id   AF-A0A4Z1GBQ3-F1
#
_cell.length_a   1.000
_cell.length_b   1.000
_cell.length_c   1.000
_cell.angle_alpha   90.00
_cell.angle_beta   90.00
_cell.angle_gamma   90.00
#
_symmetry.space_group_name_H-M   'P 1'
#
loop_
_entity.id
_entity.type
_entity.pdbx_description
1 polymer ?
#
loop_
_entity_poly.entity_id
_entity_poly.type
_entity_poly.pdbx_seq_one_letter_code
_entity_poly.pdbx_strand_id
1 'polypeptide(L)'
;MAGVDYDVYSDAMFFTATSGLAFETNGVDLSGPQKVIKWDTTAMEAVYIADLAPFQEQYKSTFGHVTSGFQDIAEDSNGNGYAPASFGGYSIAKIAPNGTVTPFFMSKETAKNATASPYLYFSIAFLNSQSKLLISDGQRGTFVTFDTKSHSPVPTPITISNLPSNYTSVLCDAIITPDRYPHQSIVLCAEDYIGGSGAITVFSSKDNWASAKYLGAVYNTDSRTKGFSTTTAVEIANSIYLSSMPFSDGLSYDKVGNRSSFPMIDITEQVDTLVGADIW
;
A
#
# COMPACT_ATOMS: atom_id res chain seq x y z
N MET A 1 7.22 -2.43 -9.44
CA MET A 1 6.89 -1.58 -8.28
C MET A 1 7.61 -2.11 -7.05
N ALA A 2 7.97 -1.21 -6.14
CA ALA A 2 8.61 -1.50 -4.86
C ALA A 2 8.21 -0.39 -3.89
N GLY A 3 8.21 -0.70 -2.59
CA GLY A 3 7.71 0.16 -1.53
C GLY A 3 8.75 0.35 -0.44
N VAL A 4 8.58 1.44 0.30
CA VAL A 4 9.41 1.81 1.44
C VAL A 4 8.48 2.17 2.59
N ASP A 5 8.76 1.62 3.77
CA ASP A 5 8.06 1.96 5.00
C ASP A 5 9.06 2.28 6.11
N TYR A 6 8.66 3.09 7.09
CA TYR A 6 9.48 3.44 8.23
C TYR A 6 8.80 2.97 9.52
N ASP A 7 9.54 2.15 10.27
CA ASP A 7 9.08 1.67 11.56
C ASP A 7 9.55 2.57 12.69
N VAL A 8 8.58 3.28 13.24
CA VAL A 8 8.76 4.15 14.40
C VAL A 8 9.14 3.39 15.68
N TYR A 9 8.89 2.08 15.78
CA TYR A 9 9.15 1.30 16.99
C TYR A 9 10.58 0.75 17.05
N SER A 10 11.17 0.41 15.91
CA SER A 10 12.55 -0.10 15.83
C SER A 10 13.54 0.83 15.17
N ASP A 11 13.12 2.04 14.75
CA ASP A 11 13.95 2.99 14.00
C ASP A 11 14.61 2.32 12.79
N ALA A 12 13.78 1.60 12.02
CA ALA A 12 14.20 0.82 10.88
C ALA A 12 13.41 1.20 9.63
N MET A 13 14.05 1.06 8.48
CA MET A 13 13.36 1.15 7.20
C MET A 13 13.10 -0.24 6.64
N PHE A 14 11.94 -0.40 6.03
CA PHE A 14 11.60 -1.59 5.26
C PHE A 14 11.61 -1.25 3.79
N PHE A 15 12.19 -2.14 2.99
CA PHE A 15 12.16 -2.05 1.54
C PHE A 15 11.58 -3.34 0.99
N THR A 16 10.61 -3.26 0.09
CA THR A 16 10.29 -4.39 -0.78
C THR A 16 11.19 -4.33 -2.01
N ALA A 17 11.83 -5.44 -2.34
CA ALA A 17 12.64 -5.59 -3.54
C ALA A 17 11.93 -6.60 -4.45
N THR A 18 11.09 -6.05 -5.33
CA THR A 18 10.07 -6.81 -6.03
C THR A 18 10.35 -6.94 -7.52
N SER A 19 10.18 -8.15 -8.07
CA SER A 19 10.24 -8.41 -9.52
C SER A 19 9.25 -7.49 -10.26
N GLY A 20 9.74 -6.73 -11.23
CA GLY A 20 8.92 -5.84 -12.04
C GLY A 20 7.91 -6.56 -12.94
N LEU A 21 8.15 -7.84 -13.27
CA LEU A 21 7.38 -8.61 -14.26
C LEU A 21 5.88 -8.65 -13.94
N ALA A 22 5.51 -8.81 -12.67
CA ALA A 22 4.11 -8.86 -12.26
C ALA A 22 3.37 -7.55 -12.60
N PHE A 23 4.04 -6.41 -12.53
CA PHE A 23 3.44 -5.11 -12.82
C PHE A 23 3.47 -4.80 -14.31
N GLU A 24 4.59 -5.04 -14.98
CA GLU A 24 4.75 -4.83 -16.43
C GLU A 24 3.77 -5.66 -17.27
N THR A 25 3.44 -6.85 -16.77
CA THR A 25 2.54 -7.77 -17.45
C THR A 25 1.12 -7.76 -16.88
N ASN A 26 0.79 -6.85 -15.96
CA ASN A 26 -0.51 -6.77 -15.29
C ASN A 26 -0.95 -8.12 -14.69
N GLY A 27 -0.04 -8.79 -14.01
CA GLY A 27 -0.28 -10.04 -13.29
C GLY A 27 -0.24 -11.31 -14.15
N VAL A 28 0.13 -11.22 -15.43
CA VAL A 28 0.25 -12.39 -16.31
C VAL A 28 1.53 -13.20 -16.00
N ASP A 29 2.65 -12.52 -15.82
CA ASP A 29 3.92 -13.13 -15.41
C ASP A 29 4.23 -12.78 -13.95
N LEU A 30 4.00 -13.76 -13.07
CA LEU A 30 4.21 -13.64 -11.63
C LEU A 30 5.59 -14.13 -11.17
N SER A 31 6.50 -14.41 -12.12
CA SER A 31 7.82 -14.94 -11.83
C SER A 31 8.81 -13.89 -11.35
N GLY A 32 9.96 -14.37 -10.90
CA GLY A 32 11.06 -13.56 -10.41
C GLY A 32 11.13 -13.48 -8.88
N PRO A 33 12.29 -13.01 -8.36
CA PRO A 33 12.54 -12.95 -6.93
C PRO A 33 11.71 -11.84 -6.26
N GLN A 34 11.29 -12.10 -5.02
CA GLN A 34 10.56 -11.16 -4.17
C GLN A 34 11.22 -11.15 -2.80
N LYS A 35 11.65 -9.98 -2.33
CA LYS A 35 12.35 -9.86 -1.04
C LYS A 35 11.83 -8.70 -0.22
N VAL A 36 12.00 -8.80 1.08
CA VAL A 36 11.84 -7.70 2.02
C VAL A 36 13.14 -7.49 2.77
N ILE A 37 13.58 -6.26 2.86
CA ILE A 37 14.81 -5.86 3.54
C ILE A 37 14.41 -5.01 4.73
N LYS A 38 14.85 -5.39 5.94
CA LYS A 38 14.82 -4.50 7.12
C LYS A 38 16.20 -3.89 7.29
N TRP A 39 16.26 -2.57 7.39
CA TRP A 39 17.48 -1.79 7.43
C TRP A 39 17.52 -0.94 8.69
N ASP A 40 18.58 -1.07 9.46
CA ASP A 40 18.82 -0.24 10.65
C ASP A 40 19.33 1.14 10.19
N THR A 41 18.59 2.20 10.50
CA THR A 41 18.92 3.58 10.08
C THR A 41 20.09 4.17 10.86
N THR A 42 20.41 3.62 12.04
CA THR A 42 21.50 4.07 12.90
C THR A 42 22.80 3.35 12.54
N ALA A 43 22.77 2.01 12.47
CA ALA A 43 23.92 1.19 12.10
C ALA A 43 24.22 1.24 10.60
N MET A 44 23.25 1.65 9.78
CA MET A 44 23.35 1.73 8.32
C MET A 44 23.70 0.37 7.70
N GLU A 45 23.02 -0.68 8.16
CA GLU A 45 23.17 -2.04 7.66
C GLU A 45 21.84 -2.80 7.60
N ALA A 46 21.79 -3.86 6.79
CA ALA A 46 20.63 -4.74 6.73
C ALA A 46 20.55 -5.61 7.99
N VAL A 47 19.45 -5.49 8.73
CA VAL A 47 19.11 -6.39 9.84
C VAL A 47 18.82 -7.78 9.30
N TYR A 48 18.02 -7.85 8.23
CA TYR A 48 17.81 -9.08 7.46
C TYR A 48 17.40 -8.77 6.02
N ILE A 49 17.53 -9.80 5.17
CA ILE A 49 16.93 -9.87 3.84
C ILE A 49 16.06 -11.12 3.81
N ALA A 50 14.75 -10.95 3.90
CA ALA A 50 13.77 -12.02 3.87
C ALA A 50 13.41 -12.37 2.42
N ASP A 51 13.53 -13.64 2.06
CA ASP A 51 13.12 -14.17 0.75
C ASP A 51 11.68 -14.68 0.83
N LEU A 52 10.80 -14.20 -0.06
CA LEU A 52 9.40 -14.62 -0.11
C LEU A 52 9.16 -15.86 -0.97
N ALA A 53 10.17 -16.37 -1.68
CA ALA A 53 10.03 -17.57 -2.52
C ALA A 53 9.47 -18.80 -1.78
N PRO A 54 9.87 -19.11 -0.52
CA PRO A 54 9.27 -20.22 0.23
C PRO A 54 7.76 -20.04 0.47
N PHE A 55 7.32 -18.81 0.74
CA PHE A 55 5.90 -18.48 0.89
C PHE A 55 5.13 -18.66 -0.43
N GLN A 56 5.70 -18.18 -1.54
CA GLN A 56 5.10 -18.35 -2.86
C GLN A 56 4.98 -19.83 -3.26
N GLU A 57 6.00 -20.64 -2.98
CA GLU A 57 5.96 -22.08 -3.25
C GLU A 57 4.94 -22.79 -2.35
N GLN A 58 4.85 -22.42 -1.07
CA GLN A 58 3.81 -22.94 -0.18
C GLN A 58 2.40 -22.61 -0.71
N TYR A 59 2.16 -21.37 -1.12
CA TYR A 59 0.89 -20.95 -1.70
C TYR A 59 0.57 -21.77 -2.96
N LYS A 60 1.55 -21.91 -3.87
CA LYS A 60 1.41 -22.69 -5.11
C LYS A 60 1.15 -24.16 -4.87
N SER A 61 1.87 -24.79 -3.94
CA SER A 61 1.62 -26.19 -3.56
C SER A 61 0.23 -26.37 -2.95
N THR A 62 -0.33 -25.35 -2.31
CA THR A 62 -1.64 -25.40 -1.65
C THR A 62 -2.79 -25.22 -2.65
N PHE A 63 -2.66 -24.30 -3.61
CA PHE A 63 -3.77 -23.91 -4.50
C PHE A 63 -3.53 -24.11 -6.01
N GLY A 64 -2.36 -24.59 -6.41
CA GLY A 64 -2.01 -24.88 -7.80
C GLY A 64 -1.70 -23.67 -8.67
N HIS A 65 -1.59 -22.46 -8.11
CA HIS A 65 -1.27 -21.21 -8.82
C HIS A 65 -0.40 -20.30 -7.95
N VAL A 66 0.28 -19.31 -8.56
CA VAL A 66 1.27 -18.44 -7.89
C VAL A 66 0.60 -17.18 -7.34
N THR A 67 1.15 -16.65 -6.24
CA THR A 67 0.88 -15.30 -5.70
C THR A 67 2.17 -14.47 -5.77
N SER A 68 2.08 -13.17 -6.07
CA SER A 68 3.26 -12.32 -6.30
C SER A 68 2.91 -10.82 -6.25
N GLY A 69 3.91 -9.96 -6.46
CA GLY A 69 3.74 -8.51 -6.47
C GLY A 69 3.64 -7.91 -5.08
N PHE A 70 4.53 -8.33 -4.17
CA PHE A 70 4.62 -7.80 -2.81
C PHE A 70 5.28 -6.42 -2.83
N GLN A 71 4.53 -5.40 -3.26
CA GLN A 71 5.10 -4.04 -3.37
C GLN A 71 5.11 -3.29 -2.05
N ASP A 72 4.15 -3.57 -1.17
CA ASP A 72 3.93 -2.80 0.04
C ASP A 72 4.15 -3.67 1.29
N ILE A 73 4.41 -3.00 2.41
CA ILE A 73 4.63 -3.63 3.71
C ILE A 73 4.20 -2.68 4.83
N ALA A 74 3.69 -3.24 5.92
CA ALA A 74 3.50 -2.52 7.17
C ALA A 74 4.04 -3.36 8.33
N GLU A 75 4.56 -2.71 9.37
CA GLU A 75 5.04 -3.37 10.58
C GLU A 75 4.05 -3.20 11.75
N ASP A 76 3.87 -4.26 12.54
CA ASP A 76 3.16 -4.17 13.82
C ASP A 76 4.08 -3.72 14.96
N SER A 77 3.48 -3.34 16.09
CA SER A 77 4.23 -2.91 17.28
C SER A 77 5.10 -3.99 17.95
N ASN A 78 5.10 -5.23 17.46
CA ASN A 78 6.02 -6.29 17.90
C ASN A 78 7.16 -6.55 16.91
N GLY A 79 7.26 -5.73 15.88
CA GLY A 79 8.29 -5.78 14.87
C GLY A 79 8.05 -6.81 13.76
N ASN A 80 6.81 -7.27 13.59
CA ASN A 80 6.48 -8.17 12.48
C ASN A 80 6.08 -7.36 11.24
N GLY A 81 6.69 -7.64 10.10
CA GLY A 81 6.27 -7.11 8.80
C GLY A 81 5.13 -7.92 8.17
N TYR A 82 4.24 -7.26 7.46
CA TYR A 82 3.14 -7.88 6.72
C TYR A 82 3.16 -7.39 5.27
N ALA A 83 3.39 -8.30 4.33
CA ALA A 83 3.48 -7.99 2.91
C ALA A 83 2.31 -8.65 2.15
N PRO A 84 1.29 -7.89 1.71
CA PRO A 84 0.24 -8.41 0.86
C PRO A 84 0.73 -8.66 -0.56
N ALA A 85 0.12 -9.65 -1.24
CA ALA A 85 0.35 -9.86 -2.67
C ALA A 85 -0.69 -9.10 -3.51
N SER A 86 -0.20 -8.30 -4.45
CA SER A 86 -1.06 -7.58 -5.40
C SER A 86 -1.67 -8.48 -6.47
N PHE A 87 -1.11 -9.66 -6.75
CA PHE A 87 -1.51 -10.50 -7.88
C PHE A 87 -1.61 -12.00 -7.58
N GLY A 88 -2.29 -12.71 -8.48
CA GLY A 88 -2.34 -14.17 -8.54
C GLY A 88 -3.38 -14.79 -7.61
N GLY A 89 -3.36 -14.42 -6.34
CA GLY A 89 -4.40 -14.78 -5.39
C GLY A 89 -4.19 -14.14 -4.02
N TYR A 90 -5.27 -14.09 -3.22
CA TYR A 90 -5.27 -13.30 -1.98
C TYR A 90 -4.37 -13.95 -0.93
N SER A 91 -3.30 -13.24 -0.60
CA SER A 91 -2.31 -13.72 0.35
C SER A 91 -1.59 -12.56 1.04
N ILE A 92 -1.13 -12.82 2.27
CA ILE A 92 -0.31 -11.91 3.07
C ILE A 92 0.80 -12.74 3.72
N ALA A 93 2.04 -12.39 3.43
CA ALA A 93 3.20 -12.95 4.12
C ALA A 93 3.41 -12.20 5.44
N LYS A 94 3.67 -12.92 6.53
CA LYS A 94 4.19 -12.38 7.79
C LYS A 94 5.69 -12.62 7.87
N ILE A 95 6.43 -11.59 8.25
CA ILE A 95 7.87 -11.62 8.42
C ILE A 95 8.15 -11.31 9.88
N ALA A 96 8.68 -12.29 10.62
CA ALA A 96 9.05 -12.09 12.01
C ALA A 96 10.24 -11.13 12.14
N PRO A 97 10.50 -10.54 13.33
CA PRO A 97 11.62 -9.62 13.55
C PRO A 97 13.01 -10.16 13.17
N ASN A 98 13.16 -11.50 13.10
CA ASN A 98 14.39 -12.17 12.68
C ASN A 98 14.46 -12.49 11.17
N GLY A 99 13.50 -12.01 10.37
CA GLY A 99 13.41 -12.24 8.93
C GLY A 99 12.72 -13.55 8.52
N THR A 100 12.21 -14.35 9.46
CA THR A 100 11.50 -15.60 9.14
C THR A 100 10.15 -15.31 8.47
N VAL A 101 9.93 -15.87 7.29
CA VAL A 101 8.68 -15.69 6.52
C VAL A 101 7.70 -16.83 6.79
N THR A 102 6.47 -16.48 7.12
CA THR A 102 5.36 -17.43 7.35
C THR A 102 4.06 -16.90 6.74
N PRO A 103 3.08 -17.76 6.41
CA PRO A 103 1.76 -17.28 6.01
C PRO A 103 1.04 -16.54 7.14
N PHE A 104 0.61 -15.32 6.89
CA PHE A 104 -0.41 -14.68 7.72
C PHE A 104 -1.80 -15.08 7.24
N PHE A 105 -2.05 -14.88 5.95
CA PHE A 105 -3.33 -15.15 5.31
C PHE A 105 -3.10 -15.73 3.92
N MET A 106 -3.93 -16.70 3.54
CA MET A 106 -3.93 -17.34 2.23
C MET A 106 -5.34 -17.79 1.88
N SER A 107 -5.82 -17.47 0.69
CA SER A 107 -7.10 -17.91 0.15
C SER A 107 -6.93 -18.42 -1.27
N LYS A 108 -7.72 -19.42 -1.67
CA LYS A 108 -7.78 -19.89 -3.06
C LYS A 108 -8.46 -18.91 -4.02
N GLU A 109 -9.06 -17.84 -3.50
CA GLU A 109 -9.73 -16.81 -4.30
C GLU A 109 -8.70 -16.02 -5.12
N THR A 110 -9.02 -15.78 -6.38
CA THR A 110 -8.20 -15.02 -7.34
C THR A 110 -8.97 -13.82 -7.87
N ALA A 111 -8.32 -12.96 -8.64
CA ALA A 111 -8.99 -11.84 -9.29
C ALA A 111 -10.14 -12.34 -10.18
N LYS A 112 -11.32 -11.75 -10.04
CA LYS A 112 -12.51 -12.12 -10.83
C LYS A 112 -12.41 -11.63 -12.27
N ASN A 113 -11.68 -10.54 -12.48
CA ASN A 113 -11.45 -9.94 -13.80
C ASN A 113 -9.97 -9.60 -13.99
N ALA A 114 -9.13 -10.65 -14.01
CA ALA A 114 -7.67 -10.53 -14.05
C ALA A 114 -7.13 -9.73 -15.25
N THR A 115 -7.90 -9.54 -16.32
CA THR A 115 -7.43 -8.76 -17.49
C THR A 115 -7.72 -7.27 -17.37
N ALA A 116 -8.79 -6.86 -16.68
CA ALA A 116 -9.20 -5.46 -16.58
C ALA A 116 -8.85 -4.80 -15.24
N SER A 117 -8.88 -5.56 -14.15
CA SER A 117 -8.42 -5.15 -12.83
C SER A 117 -7.77 -6.36 -12.16
N PRO A 118 -6.47 -6.57 -12.34
CA PRO A 118 -5.75 -7.71 -11.78
C PRO A 118 -5.46 -7.57 -10.27
N TYR A 119 -5.59 -6.36 -9.72
CA TYR A 119 -5.10 -6.02 -8.40
C TYR A 119 -5.97 -6.60 -7.27
N LEU A 120 -5.32 -7.26 -6.32
CA LEU A 120 -5.91 -7.84 -5.12
C LEU A 120 -5.67 -6.92 -3.92
N TYR A 121 -4.79 -7.31 -3.00
CA TYR A 121 -4.36 -6.50 -1.87
C TYR A 121 -3.17 -5.63 -2.30
N PHE A 122 -3.45 -4.36 -2.61
CA PHE A 122 -2.52 -3.52 -3.36
C PHE A 122 -1.60 -2.68 -2.46
N SER A 123 -2.11 -2.27 -1.30
CA SER A 123 -1.40 -1.45 -0.31
C SER A 123 -1.85 -1.78 1.11
N ILE A 124 -1.06 -1.37 2.09
CA ILE A 124 -1.28 -1.71 3.51
C ILE A 124 -0.83 -0.58 4.44
N ALA A 125 -1.52 -0.46 5.58
CA ALA A 125 -1.06 0.30 6.74
C ALA A 125 -1.36 -0.44 8.04
N PHE A 126 -0.56 -0.22 9.08
CA PHE A 126 -0.82 -0.74 10.41
C PHE A 126 -1.55 0.28 11.29
N LEU A 127 -2.74 -0.09 11.74
CA LEU A 127 -3.57 0.68 12.64
C LEU A 127 -3.22 0.34 14.09
N ASN A 128 -2.18 0.99 14.63
CA ASN A 128 -1.58 0.61 15.90
C ASN A 128 -2.56 0.53 17.07
N SER A 129 -3.42 1.55 17.25
CA SER A 129 -4.38 1.60 18.36
C SER A 129 -5.44 0.50 18.32
N GLN A 130 -5.64 -0.14 17.16
CA GLN A 130 -6.55 -1.29 16.99
C GLN A 130 -5.82 -2.63 16.84
N SER A 131 -4.50 -2.65 16.68
CA SER A 131 -3.73 -3.84 16.30
C SER A 131 -4.27 -4.50 15.01
N LYS A 132 -4.65 -3.68 14.03
CA LYS A 132 -5.21 -4.14 12.74
C LYS A 132 -4.33 -3.73 11.57
N LEU A 133 -4.33 -4.53 10.53
CA LEU A 133 -3.90 -4.10 9.20
C LEU A 133 -5.10 -3.48 8.49
N LEU A 134 -4.90 -2.37 7.79
CA LEU A 134 -5.83 -1.81 6.82
C LEU A 134 -5.24 -2.03 5.42
N ILE A 135 -6.01 -2.62 4.52
CA ILE A 135 -5.52 -3.02 3.19
C ILE A 135 -6.51 -2.55 2.13
N SER A 136 -6.02 -1.99 1.02
CA SER A 136 -6.84 -1.72 -0.17
C SER A 136 -7.12 -3.03 -0.91
N ASP A 137 -8.40 -3.36 -1.13
CA ASP A 137 -8.86 -4.52 -1.90
C ASP A 137 -9.39 -4.07 -3.27
N GLY A 138 -8.54 -4.21 -4.29
CA GLY A 138 -8.82 -3.75 -5.65
C GLY A 138 -9.92 -4.52 -6.38
N GLN A 139 -10.24 -5.74 -5.98
CA GLN A 139 -11.36 -6.49 -6.59
C GLN A 139 -12.70 -6.08 -5.98
N ARG A 140 -12.70 -5.73 -4.70
CA ARG A 140 -13.90 -5.29 -3.98
C ARG A 140 -14.11 -3.78 -4.04
N GLY A 141 -13.08 -3.04 -4.46
CA GLY A 141 -13.11 -1.58 -4.59
C GLY A 141 -13.34 -0.86 -3.27
N THR A 142 -12.78 -1.42 -2.20
CA THR A 142 -12.93 -0.95 -0.82
C THR A 142 -11.68 -1.30 -0.01
N PHE A 143 -11.68 -0.95 1.28
CA PHE A 143 -10.71 -1.43 2.24
C PHE A 143 -11.19 -2.70 2.95
N VAL A 144 -10.23 -3.48 3.43
CA VAL A 144 -10.45 -4.58 4.38
C VAL A 144 -9.54 -4.40 5.59
N THR A 145 -9.95 -4.93 6.73
CA THR A 145 -9.06 -5.05 7.89
C THR A 145 -8.76 -6.49 8.26
N PHE A 146 -7.59 -6.69 8.85
CA PHE A 146 -7.19 -7.95 9.47
C PHE A 146 -6.73 -7.71 10.90
N ASP A 147 -7.18 -8.54 11.84
CA ASP A 147 -6.66 -8.53 13.21
C ASP A 147 -5.31 -9.26 13.26
N THR A 148 -4.24 -8.53 13.59
CA THR A 148 -2.87 -9.06 13.68
C THR A 148 -2.69 -10.07 14.82
N LYS A 149 -3.60 -10.07 15.81
CA LYS A 149 -3.59 -11.00 16.94
C LYS A 149 -4.34 -12.30 16.65
N SER A 150 -5.05 -12.39 15.54
CA SER A 150 -5.79 -13.60 15.18
C SER A 150 -4.85 -14.74 14.76
N HIS A 151 -5.09 -15.94 15.29
CA HIS A 151 -4.45 -17.17 14.84
C HIS A 151 -5.01 -17.69 13.50
N SER A 152 -6.15 -17.17 13.07
CA SER A 152 -6.81 -17.51 11.81
C SER A 152 -7.41 -16.23 11.23
N PRO A 153 -6.55 -15.33 10.72
CA PRO A 153 -6.97 -14.00 10.29
C PRO A 153 -7.91 -14.12 9.08
N VAL A 154 -8.98 -13.33 9.10
CA VAL A 154 -9.97 -13.25 8.02
C VAL A 154 -10.22 -11.77 7.68
N PRO A 155 -10.39 -11.42 6.40
CA PRO A 155 -10.63 -10.05 6.01
C PRO A 155 -12.00 -9.60 6.51
N THR A 156 -12.06 -8.43 7.14
CA THR A 156 -13.31 -7.74 7.47
C THR A 156 -13.50 -6.57 6.51
N PRO A 157 -14.47 -6.63 5.57
CA PRO A 157 -14.72 -5.54 4.63
C PRO A 157 -15.17 -4.26 5.33
N ILE A 158 -14.75 -3.12 4.79
CA ILE A 158 -15.16 -1.79 5.25
C ILE A 158 -16.25 -1.26 4.33
N THR A 159 -17.30 -0.71 4.92
CA THR A 159 -18.32 0.03 4.16
C THR A 159 -17.88 1.48 4.02
N ILE A 160 -17.81 1.98 2.78
CA ILE A 160 -17.43 3.36 2.51
C ILE A 160 -18.67 4.19 2.18
N SER A 161 -18.82 5.31 2.88
CA SER A 161 -19.89 6.29 2.67
C SER A 161 -19.36 7.55 1.99
N ASN A 162 -20.28 8.35 1.42
CA ASN A 162 -20.00 9.64 0.80
C ASN A 162 -19.06 9.60 -0.43
N LEU A 163 -18.91 8.44 -1.06
CA LEU A 163 -18.21 8.35 -2.35
C LEU A 163 -19.02 9.11 -3.43
N PRO A 164 -18.35 9.88 -4.31
CA PRO A 164 -18.99 10.48 -5.47
C PRO A 164 -19.69 9.42 -6.35
N SER A 165 -20.80 9.77 -6.98
CA SER A 165 -21.58 8.83 -7.81
C SER A 165 -20.82 8.32 -9.04
N ASN A 166 -19.81 9.04 -9.50
CA ASN A 166 -18.92 8.67 -10.60
C ASN A 166 -17.64 7.97 -10.14
N TYR A 167 -17.50 7.67 -8.86
CA TYR A 167 -16.33 7.00 -8.31
C TYR A 167 -16.40 5.50 -8.62
N THR A 168 -15.41 5.00 -9.36
CA THR A 168 -15.47 3.64 -9.95
C THR A 168 -15.08 2.55 -8.98
N SER A 169 -14.03 2.77 -8.18
CA SER A 169 -13.48 1.80 -7.23
C SER A 169 -12.41 2.49 -6.40
N VAL A 170 -12.31 2.16 -5.10
CA VAL A 170 -11.13 2.54 -4.31
C VAL A 170 -9.99 1.58 -4.64
N LEU A 171 -8.86 2.12 -5.10
CA LEU A 171 -7.64 1.35 -5.35
C LEU A 171 -6.42 2.20 -5.01
N CYS A 172 -5.87 1.99 -3.83
CA CYS A 172 -4.74 2.80 -3.34
C CYS A 172 -3.42 2.13 -3.71
N ASP A 173 -2.56 2.81 -4.46
CA ASP A 173 -1.16 2.38 -4.69
C ASP A 173 -0.37 2.36 -3.39
N ALA A 174 -0.64 3.33 -2.50
CA ALA A 174 -0.16 3.35 -1.13
C ALA A 174 -1.25 3.88 -0.17
N ILE A 175 -1.17 3.45 1.08
CA ILE A 175 -2.01 3.93 2.20
C ILE A 175 -1.08 4.49 3.27
N ILE A 176 -1.35 5.71 3.74
CA ILE A 176 -0.66 6.33 4.88
C ILE A 176 -1.68 6.75 5.94
N THR A 177 -1.32 6.55 7.20
CA THR A 177 -2.07 7.03 8.37
C THR A 177 -1.25 8.14 9.05
N PRO A 178 -1.49 9.43 8.74
CA PRO A 178 -0.68 10.53 9.25
C PRO A 178 -0.88 10.74 10.76
N ASP A 179 0.21 10.98 11.48
CA ASP A 179 0.24 11.25 12.92
C ASP A 179 -0.24 12.68 13.25
N ARG A 180 -0.20 13.59 12.28
CA ARG A 180 -0.70 14.98 12.39
C ARG A 180 -2.12 15.11 12.95
N TYR A 181 -2.97 14.08 12.84
CA TYR A 181 -4.35 14.10 13.31
C TYR A 181 -4.58 13.17 14.52
N PRO A 182 -4.01 13.45 15.71
CA PRO A 182 -3.94 12.50 16.84
C PRO A 182 -5.28 12.10 17.48
N HIS A 183 -6.38 12.74 17.05
CA HIS A 183 -7.73 12.50 17.57
C HIS A 183 -8.71 12.05 16.48
N GLN A 184 -8.22 11.81 15.27
CA GLN A 184 -9.04 11.41 14.13
C GLN A 184 -8.37 10.23 13.43
N SER A 185 -9.13 9.18 13.10
CA SER A 185 -8.60 8.09 12.29
C SER A 185 -8.65 8.52 10.83
N ILE A 186 -7.54 9.05 10.31
CA ILE A 186 -7.42 9.51 8.93
C ILE A 186 -6.55 8.54 8.13
N VAL A 187 -6.97 8.27 6.91
CA VAL A 187 -6.20 7.54 5.90
C VAL A 187 -6.08 8.39 4.65
N LEU A 188 -4.86 8.47 4.15
CA LEU A 188 -4.51 9.02 2.85
C LEU A 188 -4.28 7.86 1.89
N CYS A 189 -5.10 7.79 0.85
CA CYS A 189 -5.03 6.79 -0.20
C CYS A 189 -4.48 7.47 -1.47
N ALA A 190 -3.35 6.99 -1.97
CA ALA A 190 -2.83 7.47 -3.25
C ALA A 190 -3.47 6.69 -4.40
N GLU A 191 -4.23 7.37 -5.25
CA GLU A 191 -4.87 6.76 -6.42
C GLU A 191 -4.25 7.37 -7.68
N ASP A 192 -3.55 6.52 -8.43
CA ASP A 192 -2.62 6.86 -9.50
C ASP A 192 -3.27 7.41 -10.78
N TYR A 193 -4.54 7.06 -11.05
CA TYR A 193 -5.22 7.43 -12.31
C TYR A 193 -6.39 8.38 -12.16
N ILE A 194 -6.83 8.73 -10.95
CA ILE A 194 -7.97 9.65 -10.80
C ILE A 194 -7.56 11.07 -11.21
N GLY A 195 -8.41 11.77 -11.98
CA GLY A 195 -8.09 13.13 -12.44
C GLY A 195 -6.89 13.24 -13.41
N GLY A 196 -6.42 12.12 -13.98
CA GLY A 196 -5.42 12.08 -15.05
C GLY A 196 -3.95 12.01 -14.61
N SER A 197 -3.59 12.50 -13.42
CA SER A 197 -2.25 12.35 -12.81
C SER A 197 -2.31 11.78 -11.38
N GLY A 198 -3.50 11.31 -11.01
CA GLY A 198 -3.80 10.79 -9.69
C GLY A 198 -4.15 11.87 -8.66
N ALA A 199 -4.47 11.40 -7.46
CA ALA A 199 -4.79 12.23 -6.32
C ALA A 199 -4.47 11.51 -5.01
N ILE A 200 -4.52 12.27 -3.92
CA ILE A 200 -4.62 11.72 -2.57
C ILE A 200 -6.07 11.81 -2.12
N THR A 201 -6.75 10.68 -1.97
CA THR A 201 -8.09 10.61 -1.42
C THR A 201 -8.04 10.42 0.09
N VAL A 202 -8.91 11.15 0.79
CA VAL A 202 -8.90 11.25 2.25
C VAL A 202 -10.11 10.53 2.79
N PHE A 203 -9.87 9.58 3.68
CA PHE A 203 -10.91 8.81 4.37
C PHE A 203 -10.81 9.02 5.89
N SER A 204 -11.94 9.09 6.58
CA SER A 204 -12.00 9.04 8.04
C SER A 204 -12.79 7.82 8.53
N SER A 205 -12.49 7.39 9.76
CA SER A 205 -13.31 6.42 10.50
C SER A 205 -13.50 6.85 11.95
N LYS A 206 -14.68 6.53 12.50
CA LYS A 206 -15.05 6.74 13.91
C LYS A 206 -15.39 5.44 14.66
N ASP A 207 -15.34 4.30 13.98
CA ASP A 207 -15.86 3.01 14.48
C ASP A 207 -14.82 1.88 14.37
N ASN A 208 -13.55 2.21 14.56
CA ASN A 208 -12.42 1.27 14.45
C ASN A 208 -12.37 0.58 13.08
N TRP A 209 -12.64 1.35 12.03
CA TRP A 209 -12.62 0.93 10.64
C TRP A 209 -13.61 -0.21 10.36
N ALA A 210 -14.80 -0.16 10.98
CA ALA A 210 -15.94 -0.95 10.52
C ALA A 210 -16.61 -0.25 9.32
N SER A 211 -16.60 1.07 9.32
CA SER A 211 -16.93 1.92 8.19
C SER A 211 -15.89 3.02 7.99
N ALA A 212 -15.90 3.59 6.79
CA ALA A 212 -15.13 4.75 6.43
C ALA A 212 -16.04 5.79 5.75
N LYS A 213 -15.67 7.06 5.85
CA LYS A 213 -16.26 8.14 5.07
C LYS A 213 -15.22 8.74 4.15
N TYR A 214 -15.56 8.87 2.89
CA TYR A 214 -14.79 9.69 1.95
C TYR A 214 -14.97 11.18 2.27
N LEU A 215 -13.86 11.88 2.53
CA LEU A 215 -13.85 13.31 2.83
C LEU A 215 -13.59 14.18 1.60
N GLY A 216 -12.88 13.64 0.61
CA GLY A 216 -12.51 14.36 -0.59
C GLY A 216 -11.24 13.81 -1.24
N ALA A 217 -10.79 14.51 -2.27
CA ALA A 217 -9.56 14.21 -3.01
C ALA A 217 -8.75 15.48 -3.22
N VAL A 218 -7.44 15.39 -3.03
CA VAL A 218 -6.48 16.41 -3.45
C VAL A 218 -5.83 15.96 -4.76
N TYR A 219 -6.30 16.51 -5.87
CA TYR A 219 -5.82 16.13 -7.21
C TYR A 219 -4.42 16.67 -7.48
N ASN A 220 -3.57 15.84 -8.08
CA ASN A 220 -2.26 16.24 -8.56
C ASN A 220 -2.40 17.12 -9.81
N THR A 221 -2.49 18.43 -9.59
CA THR A 221 -2.66 19.44 -10.64
C THR A 221 -1.40 20.29 -10.86
N ASP A 222 -0.32 19.98 -10.13
CA ASP A 222 0.92 20.74 -10.23
C ASP A 222 1.59 20.51 -11.59
N SER A 223 1.91 21.59 -12.29
CA SER A 223 2.55 21.50 -13.61
C SER A 223 3.92 20.80 -13.61
N ARG A 224 4.61 20.74 -12.47
CA ARG A 224 5.93 20.13 -12.32
C ARG A 224 5.88 18.61 -12.30
N THR A 225 4.74 18.02 -11.96
CA THR A 225 4.46 16.58 -11.92
C THR A 225 3.61 16.13 -13.11
N LYS A 226 3.48 16.97 -14.15
CA LYS A 226 2.69 16.64 -15.35
C LYS A 226 3.22 15.36 -16.01
N GLY A 227 2.33 14.38 -16.17
CA GLY A 227 2.65 13.06 -16.74
C GLY A 227 3.21 12.05 -15.74
N PHE A 228 3.22 12.39 -14.45
CA PHE A 228 3.58 11.47 -13.38
C PHE A 228 2.29 10.85 -12.83
N SER A 229 2.41 9.66 -12.24
CA SER A 229 1.33 9.01 -11.50
C SER A 229 1.52 9.27 -10.01
N THR A 230 0.47 9.68 -9.31
CA THR A 230 0.51 9.82 -7.85
C THR A 230 0.63 8.46 -7.20
N THR A 231 1.64 8.24 -6.36
CA THR A 231 1.96 6.90 -5.84
C THR A 231 1.92 6.83 -4.33
N THR A 232 2.14 7.95 -3.63
CA THR A 232 1.98 8.01 -2.17
C THR A 232 1.79 9.46 -1.70
N ALA A 233 1.35 9.61 -0.46
CA ALA A 233 1.55 10.82 0.33
C ALA A 233 2.51 10.50 1.46
N VAL A 234 3.33 11.45 1.92
CA VAL A 234 4.16 11.26 3.10
C VAL A 234 4.03 12.42 4.06
N GLU A 235 4.07 12.13 5.35
CA GLU A 235 4.19 13.16 6.38
C GLU A 235 5.66 13.42 6.67
N ILE A 236 6.09 14.67 6.53
CA ILE A 236 7.45 15.12 6.87
C ILE A 236 7.34 16.37 7.72
N ALA A 237 7.87 16.32 8.94
CA ALA A 237 7.87 17.44 9.87
C ALA A 237 6.47 18.09 10.02
N ASN A 238 5.45 17.24 10.16
CA ASN A 238 4.04 17.62 10.29
C ASN A 238 3.42 18.21 8.99
N SER A 239 4.11 18.24 7.85
CA SER A 239 3.51 18.60 6.55
C SER A 239 3.23 17.35 5.72
N ILE A 240 2.18 17.37 4.91
CA ILE A 240 1.80 16.26 4.03
C ILE A 240 2.22 16.61 2.61
N TYR A 241 3.02 15.73 2.01
CA TYR A 241 3.52 15.89 0.65
C TYR A 241 2.99 14.77 -0.25
N LEU A 242 2.45 15.15 -1.40
CA LEU A 242 2.14 14.25 -2.49
C LEU A 242 3.43 13.88 -3.22
N SER A 243 3.68 12.58 -3.36
CA SER A 243 4.75 12.02 -4.17
C SER A 243 4.18 11.36 -5.42
N SER A 244 4.86 11.53 -6.55
CA SER A 244 4.44 10.97 -7.83
C SER A 244 5.65 10.44 -8.61
N MET A 245 5.44 9.38 -9.38
CA MET A 245 6.49 8.73 -10.16
C MET A 245 6.29 8.92 -11.68
N PRO A 246 7.35 9.27 -12.41
CA PRO A 246 7.32 9.37 -13.87
C PRO A 246 7.60 8.02 -14.52
N PHE A 247 6.68 7.06 -14.42
CA PHE A 247 6.88 5.70 -14.94
C PHE A 247 7.25 5.62 -16.44
N SER A 248 6.96 6.67 -17.21
CA SER A 248 7.26 6.75 -18.65
C SER A 248 8.63 7.35 -18.99
N ASP A 249 9.44 7.75 -18.01
CA ASP A 249 10.77 8.32 -18.25
C ASP A 249 11.77 7.30 -18.81
N GLY A 250 11.64 6.05 -18.37
CA GLY A 250 12.36 4.92 -18.92
C GLY A 250 11.61 4.36 -20.12
N LEU A 251 12.29 4.11 -21.25
CA LEU A 251 11.67 3.43 -22.40
C LEU A 251 11.38 1.94 -22.12
N SER A 252 11.89 1.40 -21.01
CA SER A 252 11.60 0.08 -20.46
C SER A 252 11.76 0.09 -18.94
N TYR A 253 11.13 -0.87 -18.25
CA TYR A 253 11.07 -0.94 -16.78
C TYR A 253 12.44 -1.03 -16.08
N ASP A 254 13.46 -1.51 -16.78
CA ASP A 254 14.83 -1.70 -16.30
C ASP A 254 15.80 -0.61 -16.77
N LYS A 255 15.29 0.45 -17.42
CA LYS A 255 16.09 1.56 -17.93
C LYS A 255 15.71 2.87 -17.27
N VAL A 256 16.70 3.52 -16.69
CA VAL A 256 16.55 4.86 -16.16
C VAL A 256 16.40 5.88 -17.29
N GLY A 257 15.52 6.87 -17.09
CA GLY A 257 15.43 8.06 -17.95
C GLY A 257 16.54 9.07 -17.65
N ASN A 258 16.40 10.28 -18.17
CA ASN A 258 17.35 11.39 -17.97
C ASN A 258 16.84 12.49 -17.01
N ARG A 259 15.72 12.26 -16.31
CA ARG A 259 15.15 13.22 -15.38
C ARG A 259 16.03 13.41 -14.15
N SER A 260 16.16 14.67 -13.71
CA SER A 260 16.96 15.07 -12.55
C SER A 260 16.15 15.75 -11.43
N SER A 261 14.83 15.86 -11.59
CA SER A 261 13.93 16.52 -10.65
C SER A 261 12.72 15.65 -10.35
N PHE A 262 12.48 15.40 -9.06
CA PHE A 262 11.37 14.59 -8.54
C PHE A 262 10.67 15.40 -7.44
N PRO A 263 9.87 16.40 -7.82
CA PRO A 263 9.27 17.31 -6.85
C PRO A 263 8.21 16.58 -6.02
N MET A 264 8.24 16.83 -4.71
CA MET A 264 7.16 16.47 -3.80
C MET A 264 6.32 17.71 -3.54
N ILE A 265 5.01 17.60 -3.70
CA ILE A 265 4.10 18.74 -3.67
C ILE A 265 3.47 18.83 -2.30
N ASP A 266 3.66 19.95 -1.59
CA ASP A 266 2.98 20.18 -0.32
C ASP A 266 1.47 20.31 -0.55
N ILE A 267 0.70 19.42 0.08
CA ILE A 267 -0.75 19.37 0.02
C ILE A 267 -1.40 19.56 1.40
N THR A 268 -0.63 20.03 2.39
CA THR A 268 -1.04 20.07 3.80
C THR A 268 -2.35 20.85 3.99
N GLU A 269 -2.44 22.07 3.46
CA GLU A 269 -3.62 22.93 3.63
C GLU A 269 -4.88 22.32 2.96
N GLN A 270 -4.70 21.67 1.82
CA GLN A 270 -5.78 21.02 1.09
C GLN A 270 -6.30 19.81 1.87
N VAL A 271 -5.43 18.99 2.44
CA VAL A 271 -5.83 17.86 3.29
C VAL A 271 -6.46 18.37 4.59
N ASP A 272 -5.86 19.37 5.26
CA ASP A 272 -6.40 19.98 6.47
C ASP A 272 -7.81 20.54 6.24
N THR A 273 -8.08 21.10 5.06
CA THR A 273 -9.42 21.58 4.68
C THR A 273 -10.42 20.43 4.60
N LEU A 274 -10.05 19.29 3.99
CA LEU A 274 -10.93 18.11 3.88
C LEU A 274 -11.20 17.48 5.25
N VAL A 275 -10.17 17.38 6.10
CA VAL A 275 -10.30 16.84 7.45
C VAL A 275 -11.09 17.80 8.35
N GLY A 276 -10.85 19.10 8.27
CA GLY A 276 -11.55 20.12 9.06
C GLY A 276 -13.01 20.32 8.69
N ALA A 277 -13.39 20.00 7.44
CA ALA A 277 -14.79 19.96 7.00
C ALA A 277 -15.57 18.77 7.60
N ASP A 278 -14.89 17.79 8.20
CA ASP A 278 -15.49 16.60 8.81
C ASP A 278 -16.05 16.91 10.21
N ILE A 279 -17.08 17.77 10.26
CA ILE A 279 -17.87 17.98 11.46
C ILE A 279 -18.91 16.86 11.55
N TRP A 280 -18.53 15.77 12.23
CA TRP A 280 -19.45 14.72 12.70
C TRP A 280 -19.66 14.85 14.21
#